data_AF-A0A151QUR1-F1
#
_entry.id   AF-A0A151QUR1-F1
#
_cell.length_a   1.000
_cell.length_b   1.000
_cell.length_c   1.000
_cell.angle_alpha   90.00
_cell.angle_beta   90.00
_cell.angle_gamma   90.00
#
_symmetry.space_group_name_H-M   'P 1'
#
loop_
_entity.id
_entity.type
_entity.pdbx_description
1 polymer ?
#
loop_
_entity_poly.entity_id
_entity_poly.type
_entity_poly.pdbx_seq_one_letter_code
_entity_poly.pdbx_strand_id
1 'polypeptide(L)' 'MTEFGLRVAANPFFHERTKHIEIDCHIVCEKLNSGLLKLLPISSSLQLADIYTKYLPPADFCHFCSKLGM' A
#
# COMPACT_ATOMS: atom_id res chain seq x y z
N MET A 1 8.51 18.54 -9.57
CA MET A 1 8.84 17.23 -8.96
C MET A 1 10.03 17.42 -8.02
N THR A 2 9.89 18.22 -6.97
CA THR A 2 11.04 18.70 -6.21
C THR A 2 10.64 18.97 -4.77
N GLU A 3 11.55 18.60 -3.85
CA GLU A 3 11.60 18.85 -2.40
C GLU A 3 11.27 17.67 -1.46
N PHE A 4 10.31 16.78 -1.75
CA PHE A 4 9.99 15.68 -0.82
C PHE A 4 11.04 14.54 -0.84
N GLY A 5 11.51 14.15 -2.03
CA GLY A 5 12.45 13.03 -2.20
C GLY A 5 13.85 13.28 -1.62
N LEU A 6 14.35 14.51 -1.69
CA LEU A 6 15.67 14.85 -1.13
C LEU A 6 15.69 14.78 0.40
N ARG A 7 14.60 15.20 1.06
CA ARG A 7 14.53 15.27 2.52
C ARG A 7 14.44 13.90 3.18
N VAL A 8 13.85 12.91 2.49
CA VAL A 8 13.78 11.51 2.92
C VAL A 8 15.13 10.79 2.68
N ALA A 9 15.79 11.05 1.54
CA ALA A 9 17.10 10.47 1.22
C ALA A 9 18.24 11.02 2.10
N ALA A 10 18.12 12.25 2.59
CA ALA A 10 19.16 12.90 3.40
C ALA A 10 19.24 12.38 4.85
N ASN A 11 18.23 11.68 5.35
CA ASN A 11 18.31 11.04 6.66
C ASN A 11 18.66 9.55 6.47
N PRO A 12 19.89 9.11 6.80
CA PRO A 12 20.35 7.74 6.55
C PRO A 12 19.45 6.68 7.22
N PHE A 13 18.78 7.02 8.31
CA PHE A 13 17.83 6.13 8.98
C PHE A 13 16.51 5.95 8.20
N PHE A 14 16.03 7.02 7.56
CA PHE A 14 14.88 6.93 6.66
C PHE A 14 15.29 6.37 5.30
N HIS A 15 16.51 6.62 4.84
CA HIS A 15 17.02 6.08 3.60
C HIS A 15 17.10 4.55 3.64
N GLU A 16 17.65 3.95 4.70
CA GLU A 16 17.69 2.49 4.86
C GLU A 16 16.29 1.88 4.96
N ARG A 17 15.38 2.46 5.76
CA ARG A 17 14.00 1.96 5.88
C ARG A 17 13.18 2.11 4.59
N THR A 18 13.38 3.20 3.87
CA THR A 18 12.69 3.46 2.59
C THR A 18 13.26 2.58 1.48
N LYS A 19 14.56 2.30 1.49
CA LYS A 19 15.23 1.41 0.54
C LYS A 19 14.63 0.01 0.53
N HIS A 20 14.27 -0.56 1.68
CA HIS A 20 13.62 -1.87 1.72
C HIS A 20 12.24 -1.86 1.05
N ILE A 21 11.43 -0.81 1.30
CA ILE A 21 10.11 -0.63 0.67
C ILE A 21 10.26 -0.44 -0.85
N GLU A 22 11.25 0.33 -1.29
CA GLU A 22 11.56 0.55 -2.69
C GLU A 22 11.98 -0.74 -3.41
N ILE A 23 12.83 -1.55 -2.77
CA ILE A 23 13.27 -2.85 -3.30
C ILE A 23 12.10 -3.82 -3.41
N ASP A 24 11.28 -3.95 -2.36
CA ASP A 24 10.13 -4.86 -2.37
C ASP A 24 9.13 -4.46 -3.46
N CYS A 25 8.85 -3.16 -3.60
CA CYS A 25 7.99 -2.63 -4.66
C CYS A 25 8.54 -2.96 -6.05
N HIS A 26 9.85 -2.77 -6.26
CA HIS A 26 10.51 -3.09 -7.54
C HIS A 26 10.38 -4.57 -7.88
N ILE A 27 10.67 -5.46 -6.93
CA ILE A 27 10.57 -6.92 -7.13
C ILE A 27 9.14 -7.33 -7.46
N VAL A 28 8.15 -6.79 -6.75
CA VAL A 28 6.73 -7.09 -7.02
C VAL A 28 6.33 -6.60 -8.41
N CYS A 29 6.73 -5.39 -8.81
CA CYS A 29 6.44 -4.84 -10.13
C CYS A 29 7.11 -5.64 -11.26
N GLU A 30 8.36 -6.06 -11.07
CA GLU A 30 9.07 -6.91 -12.03
C GLU A 30 8.38 -8.28 -12.20
N LYS A 31 7.95 -8.89 -11.08
CA LYS A 31 7.21 -10.16 -11.08
C LYS A 31 5.82 -10.03 -11.71
N LEU A 32 5.17 -8.87 -11.58
CA LEU A 32 3.93 -8.56 -12.29
C LEU A 32 4.16 -8.42 -13.79
N ASN A 33 5.18 -7.66 -14.20
CA ASN A 33 5.49 -7.42 -15.62
C ASN A 33 5.97 -8.68 -16.35
N SER A 34 6.69 -9.57 -15.65
CA SER A 34 7.09 -10.89 -16.17
C SER A 34 5.93 -11.89 -16.24
N GLY A 35 4.74 -11.54 -15.75
CA GLY A 35 3.56 -12.40 -15.75
C GLY A 35 3.58 -13.53 -14.72
N LEU A 36 4.60 -13.56 -13.84
CA LEU A 36 4.68 -14.51 -12.72
C LEU A 36 3.59 -14.24 -11.67
N LEU A 37 3.27 -12.96 -11.45
CA LEU A 37 2.17 -12.52 -10.60
C LEU A 37 1.04 -11.96 -11.48
N LYS A 38 -0.21 -12.21 -11.08
CA LYS A 38 -1.39 -11.62 -11.68
C LYS A 38 -2.22 -10.93 -10.61
N LEU A 39 -2.55 -9.66 -10.81
CA LEU A 39 -3.48 -8.95 -9.95
C LEU A 39 -4.90 -9.33 -10.35
N LEU A 40 -5.67 -9.81 -9.38
CA LEU A 40 -7.09 -10.07 -9.56
C LEU A 40 -7.86 -8.87 -9.00
N PRO A 41 -8.73 -8.22 -9.79
CA PRO A 41 -9.52 -7.12 -9.29
C PRO A 41 -10.50 -7.63 -8.23
N ILE A 42 -10.58 -6.90 -7.12
CA ILE A 42 -11.56 -7.10 -6.06
C ILE A 42 -12.45 -5.86 -5.99
N SER A 43 -13.75 -6.05 -5.71
CA SER A 43 -14.62 -4.89 -5.46
C SER A 43 -14.19 -4.17 -4.20
N SER A 44 -14.29 -2.84 -4.18
CA SER A 44 -13.86 -2.05 -3.02
C SER A 44 -14.59 -2.47 -1.73
N SER A 45 -15.87 -2.81 -1.82
CA SER A 45 -16.66 -3.36 -0.69
C SER A 45 -16.11 -4.66 -0.09
N LEU A 46 -15.29 -5.40 -0.83
CA LEU A 46 -14.69 -6.65 -0.38
C LEU A 46 -13.22 -6.47 0.02
N GLN A 47 -12.60 -5.34 -0.29
CA GLN A 47 -11.20 -5.03 -0.03
C GLN A 47 -11.00 -4.59 1.44
N LEU A 48 -10.97 -5.55 2.37
CA LEU A 48 -10.84 -5.30 3.81
C LEU A 48 -9.65 -4.39 4.19
N ALA A 49 -8.57 -4.42 3.43
CA ALA A 49 -7.39 -3.58 3.66
C ALA A 49 -7.69 -2.07 3.56
N ASP A 50 -8.80 -1.69 2.93
CA ASP A 50 -9.21 -0.29 2.78
C ASP A 50 -9.45 0.38 4.13
N ILE A 51 -9.86 -0.36 5.16
CA ILE A 51 -10.04 0.19 6.52
C ILE A 51 -8.73 0.73 7.12
N TYR A 52 -7.59 0.15 6.74
CA TYR A 52 -6.27 0.51 7.27
C TYR A 52 -5.49 1.48 6.37
N THR A 53 -5.92 1.63 5.11
CA THR A 53 -5.14 2.33 4.09
C THR A 53 -5.86 3.55 3.51
N LYS A 54 -7.17 3.68 3.72
CA LYS A 54 -8.00 4.75 3.18
C LYS A 54 -8.82 5.43 4.26
N TYR A 55 -9.12 6.70 4.03
CA TYR A 55 -10.20 7.37 4.75
C TYR A 55 -11.54 6.87 4.19
N LEU A 56 -12.42 6.37 5.05
CA LEU A 56 -13.70 5.79 4.68
C LEU A 56 -14.87 6.58 5.28
N PRO A 57 -15.98 6.76 4.54
CA PRO A 57 -17.22 7.24 5.12
C PRO A 57 -17.67 6.35 6.29
N PRO A 58 -18.41 6.89 7.28
CA PRO A 58 -18.84 6.13 8.45
C PRO A 58 -19.59 4.83 8.11
N ALA A 59 -20.43 4.84 7.07
CA ALA A 59 -21.17 3.66 6.65
C ALA A 59 -20.25 2.53 6.16
N ASP A 60 -19.25 2.85 5.35
CA ASP A 60 -18.29 1.88 4.82
C ASP A 60 -17.37 1.37 5.94
N PHE A 61 -16.94 2.27 6.83
CA PHE A 61 -16.15 1.89 8.01
C PHE A 61 -16.91 0.90 8.90
N CYS A 62 -18.18 1.17 9.22
CA CYS A 62 -19.02 0.25 9.99
C CYS A 62 -19.22 -1.10 9.28
N HIS A 63 -19.38 -1.09 7.96
CA HIS A 63 -19.45 -2.32 7.16
C HIS A 63 -18.17 -3.16 7.29
N PHE A 64 -17.00 -2.53 7.17
CA PHE A 64 -15.72 -3.23 7.34
C PHE A 64 -15.48 -3.69 8.78
N CYS A 65 -15.81 -2.88 9.80
CA CYS A 65 -15.72 -3.30 11.21
C CYS A 65 -16.57 -4.53 11.49
N SER A 66 -17.82 -4.55 11.01
CA SER A 66 -18.72 -5.70 11.18
C SER A 66 -18.14 -6.96 10.55
N LYS A 67 -17.49 -6.82 9.39
CA LYS A 67 -16.84 -7.94 8.67
C LYS A 67 -15.55 -8.41 9.35
N LEU A 68 -14.90 -7.55 10.13
CA LEU A 68 -13.71 -7.84 10.94
C LEU A 68 -14.04 -8.32 12.35
N GLY A 69 -15.30 -8.26 12.78
CA GLY A 69 -15.72 -8.61 14.14
C GLY A 69 -15.29 -7.60 15.20
N MET A 70 -15.13 -6.33 14.82
CA MET A 70 -14.83 -5.20 15.71
C MET A 70 -16.08 -4.55 16.29
#